data_AF-A0A925LZB7-F1
#
_entry.id   AF-A0A925LZB7-F1
#
_cell.length_a   1.000
_cell.length_b   1.000
_cell.length_c   1.000
_cell.angle_alpha   90.00
_cell.angle_beta   90.00
_cell.angle_gamma   90.00
#
_symmetry.space_group_name_H-M   'P 1'
#
loop_
_entity.id
_entity.type
_entity.pdbx_description
1 polymer ?
#
loop_
_entity_poly.entity_id
_entity_poly.type
_entity_poly.pdbx_seq_one_letter_code
_entity_poly.pdbx_strand_id
1 'polypeptide(L)'
;MTTVHKPALHLALGAAIFTTAATVTSVTLHFKPSLVDGLQALRTAKAPHTVCNTIATDPSPPLNVRSSPVVAPDNVVGTVRNGTRLAVVDRNEGWLRINQPLDGWVYQDLTVTSCIPAAPQAEAKTPIADNGISVLAEATERYQTGDLNAAIALTQTIPASSAAYQPAKGAVNQWQRDWKTAETTFGEMQTAIAERRWQDVLIKVQTFPDNRFWRAKLTPIVKTAIQHQNGS
;
A
#
# COMPACT_ATOMS: atom_id res chain seq x y z
N MET A 1 -1.91 -32.13 28.81
CA MET A 1 -2.57 -33.21 28.04
C MET A 1 -4.04 -33.22 28.41
N THR A 2 -4.89 -32.64 27.57
CA THR A 2 -6.36 -32.75 27.69
C THR A 2 -6.93 -32.68 26.28
N THR A 3 -7.11 -33.86 25.69
CA THR A 3 -7.81 -34.10 24.43
C THR A 3 -9.32 -34.14 24.69
N VAL A 4 -10.06 -33.17 24.16
CA VAL A 4 -11.53 -33.19 24.17
C VAL A 4 -12.02 -33.99 22.96
N HIS A 5 -12.69 -35.09 23.24
CA HIS A 5 -13.35 -35.96 22.26
C HIS A 5 -14.67 -35.36 21.78
N LYS A 6 -14.97 -35.57 20.50
CA LYS A 6 -16.20 -35.21 19.79
C LYS A 6 -17.07 -36.48 19.68
N PRO A 7 -18.37 -36.49 20.02
CA PRO A 7 -19.22 -37.61 19.66
C PRO A 7 -20.00 -37.35 18.37
N ALA A 8 -20.16 -38.43 17.61
CA ALA A 8 -20.84 -38.53 16.34
C ALA A 8 -22.32 -38.98 16.52
N LEU A 9 -23.10 -38.66 15.48
CA LEU A 9 -24.34 -39.26 14.95
C LEU A 9 -25.21 -40.14 15.85
N HIS A 10 -26.53 -39.92 15.77
CA HIS A 10 -27.47 -41.02 15.50
C HIS A 10 -28.69 -40.56 14.68
N LEU A 11 -28.97 -41.30 13.61
CA LEU A 11 -30.24 -41.33 12.89
C LEU A 11 -31.38 -41.80 13.81
N ALA A 12 -32.58 -41.27 13.62
CA ALA A 12 -33.82 -42.00 13.87
C ALA A 12 -34.91 -41.61 12.86
N LEU A 13 -35.36 -42.62 12.14
CA LEU A 13 -36.56 -42.66 11.30
C LEU A 13 -37.80 -42.75 12.21
N GLY A 14 -38.89 -42.07 11.88
CA GLY A 14 -40.17 -42.22 12.57
C GLY A 14 -41.32 -41.64 11.78
N ALA A 15 -42.09 -42.52 11.13
CA ALA A 15 -43.31 -42.22 10.38
C ALA A 15 -44.50 -41.94 11.31
N ALA A 16 -45.45 -41.10 10.88
CA ALA A 16 -46.90 -41.32 11.09
C ALA A 16 -47.74 -40.27 10.34
N ILE A 17 -48.91 -40.74 9.92
CA ILE A 17 -49.89 -40.18 9.00
C ILE A 17 -50.88 -39.32 9.80
N PHE A 18 -51.35 -38.18 9.27
CA PHE A 18 -52.69 -37.68 9.59
C PHE A 18 -53.30 -36.92 8.40
N THR A 19 -54.46 -37.41 8.00
CA THR A 19 -55.39 -36.87 7.02
C THR A 19 -56.11 -35.64 7.55
N THR A 20 -56.20 -34.55 6.77
CA THR A 20 -57.45 -33.80 6.56
C THR A 20 -57.39 -33.07 5.23
N ALA A 21 -58.39 -33.33 4.39
CA ALA A 21 -58.63 -32.59 3.16
C ALA A 21 -59.22 -31.22 3.52
N ALA A 22 -58.51 -30.15 3.14
CA ALA A 22 -59.07 -28.81 3.06
C ALA A 22 -59.23 -28.47 1.58
N THR A 23 -60.47 -28.36 1.14
CA THR A 23 -60.85 -27.83 -0.17
C THR A 23 -60.40 -26.37 -0.26
N VAL A 24 -59.38 -26.10 -1.07
CA VAL A 24 -58.99 -24.73 -1.44
C VAL A 24 -59.84 -24.33 -2.64
N THR A 25 -60.76 -23.40 -2.43
CA THR A 25 -61.46 -22.69 -3.51
C THR A 25 -60.40 -22.02 -4.39
N SER A 26 -60.29 -22.50 -5.63
CA SER A 26 -59.37 -21.94 -6.62
C SER A 26 -59.84 -20.54 -7.00
N VAL A 27 -59.16 -19.50 -6.50
CA VAL A 27 -59.20 -18.18 -7.11
C VAL A 27 -58.22 -18.22 -8.28
N THR A 28 -58.76 -18.23 -9.50
CA THR A 28 -57.97 -18.14 -10.72
C THR A 28 -57.39 -16.73 -10.85
N LEU A 29 -56.22 -16.50 -10.24
CA LEU A 29 -55.40 -15.34 -10.54
C LEU A 29 -54.88 -15.49 -11.97
N HIS A 30 -55.38 -14.64 -12.87
CA HIS A 30 -54.86 -14.48 -14.21
C HIS A 30 -53.47 -13.86 -14.12
N PHE A 31 -52.44 -14.69 -13.89
CA PHE A 31 -51.06 -14.30 -14.03
C PHE A 31 -50.76 -14.13 -15.52
N LYS A 32 -50.63 -12.86 -15.95
CA LYS A 32 -50.08 -12.54 -17.26
C LYS A 32 -48.67 -13.12 -17.35
N PRO A 33 -48.36 -14.01 -18.30
CA PRO A 33 -47.01 -14.47 -18.50
C PRO A 33 -46.23 -13.34 -19.20
N SER A 34 -45.59 -12.48 -18.43
CA SER A 34 -44.72 -11.44 -18.98
C SER A 34 -43.63 -11.06 -17.99
N LEU A 35 -42.85 -12.04 -17.53
CA LEU A 35 -41.67 -11.82 -16.69
C LEU A 35 -40.54 -12.83 -16.97
N VAL A 36 -40.30 -13.18 -18.24
CA VAL A 36 -39.08 -13.92 -18.64
C VAL A 36 -38.19 -13.18 -19.65
N ASP A 37 -38.68 -12.13 -20.32
CA ASP A 37 -37.86 -11.34 -21.25
C ASP A 37 -36.97 -10.27 -20.57
N GLY A 38 -37.08 -10.08 -19.25
CA GLY A 38 -36.30 -9.07 -18.52
C GLY A 38 -34.89 -9.49 -18.09
N LEU A 39 -34.55 -10.80 -18.13
CA LEU A 39 -33.30 -11.32 -17.56
C LEU A 39 -32.16 -11.50 -18.58
N GLN A 40 -32.41 -11.31 -19.88
CA GLN A 40 -31.37 -11.36 -20.91
C GLN A 40 -30.70 -10.00 -21.18
N ALA A 41 -31.25 -8.88 -20.70
CA ALA A 41 -30.67 -7.55 -20.89
C ALA A 41 -29.51 -7.20 -19.93
N LEU A 42 -29.17 -8.07 -18.96
CA LEU A 42 -28.10 -7.82 -17.97
C LEU A 42 -26.73 -8.45 -18.33
N ARG A 43 -26.59 -9.08 -19.51
CA ARG A 43 -25.39 -9.88 -19.84
C ARG A 43 -24.24 -9.17 -20.56
N THR A 44 -24.27 -7.83 -20.69
CA THR A 44 -23.15 -7.08 -21.29
C THR A 44 -22.76 -5.82 -20.50
N ALA A 45 -22.82 -5.85 -19.17
CA ALA A 45 -22.16 -4.82 -18.38
C ALA A 45 -20.63 -5.02 -18.49
N LYS A 46 -19.99 -4.26 -19.39
CA LYS A 46 -18.53 -4.11 -19.49
C LYS A 46 -18.02 -3.76 -18.10
N ALA A 47 -17.16 -4.62 -17.52
CA ALA A 47 -16.59 -4.38 -16.19
C ALA A 47 -15.98 -2.97 -16.13
N PRO A 48 -16.11 -2.24 -15.00
CA PRO A 48 -15.53 -0.91 -14.86
C PRO A 48 -14.03 -1.02 -15.12
N HIS A 49 -13.54 -0.33 -16.15
CA HIS A 49 -12.12 -0.34 -16.49
C HIS A 49 -11.41 0.51 -15.46
N THR A 50 -10.61 -0.09 -14.59
CA THR A 50 -9.87 0.67 -13.58
C THR A 50 -8.59 1.23 -14.21
N VAL A 51 -8.38 2.54 -14.12
CA VAL A 51 -7.12 3.18 -14.55
C VAL A 51 -6.22 3.33 -13.33
N CYS A 52 -5.03 2.72 -13.38
CA CYS A 52 -4.04 2.82 -12.31
C CYS A 52 -2.83 3.66 -12.76
N ASN A 53 -2.34 4.51 -11.87
CA ASN A 53 -1.09 5.23 -12.01
C ASN A 53 -0.09 4.75 -10.96
N THR A 54 1.12 4.40 -11.39
CA THR A 54 2.21 3.94 -10.52
C THR A 54 3.43 4.82 -10.70
N ILE A 55 4.10 5.20 -9.60
CA ILE A 55 5.37 5.92 -9.61
C ILE A 55 6.42 5.31 -8.69
N ALA A 56 7.69 5.55 -9.01
CA ALA A 56 8.80 5.24 -8.13
C ALA A 56 8.88 6.21 -6.93
N THR A 57 9.08 5.65 -5.73
CA THR A 57 9.17 6.38 -4.44
C THR A 57 10.15 5.67 -3.49
N ASP A 58 11.34 5.31 -3.97
CA ASP A 58 12.37 4.61 -3.19
C ASP A 58 12.90 5.52 -2.06
N PRO A 59 12.89 5.09 -0.77
CA PRO A 59 13.52 5.79 0.34
C PRO A 59 15.05 5.95 0.20
N SER A 60 15.70 5.08 -0.56
CA SER A 60 17.12 5.09 -0.90
C SER A 60 17.31 5.18 -2.43
N PRO A 61 16.89 6.29 -3.07
CA PRO A 61 16.87 6.40 -4.52
C PRO A 61 18.27 6.35 -5.12
N PRO A 62 18.40 5.93 -6.39
CA PRO A 62 17.31 5.65 -7.33
C PRO A 62 16.72 4.25 -7.19
N LEU A 63 15.48 4.05 -7.67
CA LEU A 63 14.82 2.74 -7.70
C LEU A 63 15.48 1.83 -8.73
N ASN A 64 15.98 0.67 -8.30
CA ASN A 64 16.57 -0.33 -9.20
C ASN A 64 15.50 -1.01 -10.07
N VAL A 65 15.77 -1.14 -11.36
CA VAL A 65 15.02 -1.95 -12.33
C VAL A 65 15.82 -3.21 -12.63
N ARG A 66 15.19 -4.37 -12.52
CA ARG A 66 15.87 -5.67 -12.58
C ARG A 66 15.41 -6.53 -13.76
N SER A 67 16.27 -7.40 -14.28
CA SER A 67 15.91 -8.34 -15.34
C SER A 67 14.94 -9.43 -14.87
N SER A 68 14.99 -9.80 -13.58
CA SER A 68 14.16 -10.82 -12.93
C SER A 68 13.62 -10.34 -11.57
N PRO A 69 12.48 -10.88 -11.08
CA PRO A 69 11.85 -10.47 -9.82
C PRO A 69 12.55 -11.11 -8.60
N VAL A 70 13.85 -10.86 -8.47
CA VAL A 70 14.68 -11.32 -7.35
C VAL A 70 15.71 -10.25 -7.01
N VAL A 71 16.09 -10.15 -5.74
CA VAL A 71 17.20 -9.28 -5.33
C VAL A 71 18.52 -10.04 -5.53
N ALA A 72 19.23 -9.75 -6.61
CA ALA A 72 20.55 -10.30 -6.91
C ALA A 72 21.54 -9.17 -7.31
N PRO A 73 22.85 -9.34 -7.09
CA PRO A 73 23.84 -8.30 -7.39
C PRO A 73 24.02 -8.04 -8.89
N ASP A 74 23.76 -9.03 -9.75
CA ASP A 74 24.05 -9.03 -11.19
C ASP A 74 22.83 -8.81 -12.09
N ASN A 75 21.64 -8.64 -11.51
CA ASN A 75 20.39 -8.57 -12.28
C ASN A 75 19.79 -7.15 -12.37
N VAL A 76 20.51 -6.10 -11.95
CA VAL A 76 20.08 -4.71 -12.13
C VAL A 76 20.36 -4.27 -13.57
N VAL A 77 19.32 -3.96 -14.34
CA VAL A 77 19.43 -3.53 -15.74
C VAL A 77 19.40 -2.01 -15.91
N GLY A 78 19.04 -1.29 -14.85
CA GLY A 78 19.06 0.17 -14.81
C GLY A 78 18.36 0.71 -13.57
N THR A 79 18.12 2.02 -13.56
CA THR A 79 17.47 2.70 -12.43
C THR A 79 16.48 3.76 -12.90
N VAL A 80 15.49 4.07 -12.06
CA VAL A 80 14.52 5.14 -12.28
C VAL A 80 14.49 6.11 -11.11
N ARG A 81 14.30 7.40 -11.39
CA ARG A 81 14.23 8.45 -10.36
C ARG A 81 12.87 8.44 -9.67
N ASN A 82 12.81 8.89 -8.42
CA ASN A 82 11.52 9.11 -7.75
C ASN A 82 10.63 10.08 -8.54
N GLY A 83 9.33 9.82 -8.55
CA GLY A 83 8.34 10.56 -9.34
C GLY A 83 8.21 10.11 -10.80
N THR A 84 9.09 9.21 -11.27
CA THR A 84 8.97 8.62 -12.61
C THR A 84 7.73 7.73 -12.68
N ARG A 85 6.87 7.97 -13.68
CA ARG A 85 5.69 7.15 -13.98
C ARG A 85 6.12 5.80 -14.55
N LEU A 86 5.57 4.74 -13.99
CA LEU A 86 5.84 3.35 -14.37
C LEU A 86 4.63 2.76 -15.07
N ALA A 87 4.83 2.21 -16.27
CA ALA A 87 3.78 1.46 -16.96
C ALA A 87 3.84 0.00 -16.50
N VAL A 88 3.01 -0.35 -15.52
CA VAL A 88 2.93 -1.69 -14.95
C VAL A 88 2.15 -2.61 -15.89
N VAL A 89 2.80 -3.70 -16.32
CA VAL A 89 2.22 -4.68 -17.24
C VAL A 89 1.96 -6.04 -16.59
N ASP A 90 2.62 -6.32 -15.45
CA ASP A 90 2.40 -7.55 -14.69
C ASP A 90 2.75 -7.37 -13.21
N ARG A 91 2.25 -8.28 -12.36
CA ARG A 91 2.51 -8.31 -10.91
C ARG A 91 2.88 -9.72 -10.49
N ASN A 92 4.00 -9.85 -9.78
CA ASN A 92 4.49 -11.13 -9.29
C ASN A 92 5.03 -10.96 -7.86
N GLU A 93 4.29 -11.44 -6.87
CA GLU A 93 4.71 -11.57 -5.46
C GLU A 93 5.67 -10.47 -4.96
N GLY A 94 5.16 -9.25 -4.79
CA GLY A 94 5.96 -8.10 -4.32
C GLY A 94 6.75 -7.38 -5.41
N TRP A 95 6.67 -7.82 -6.66
CA TRP A 95 7.29 -7.19 -7.82
C TRP A 95 6.26 -6.70 -8.83
N LEU A 96 6.60 -5.61 -9.51
CA LEU A 96 5.88 -5.07 -10.65
C LEU A 96 6.74 -5.22 -11.90
N ARG A 97 6.23 -5.87 -12.95
CA ARG A 97 6.85 -5.79 -14.28
C ARG A 97 6.43 -4.47 -14.89
N ILE A 98 7.41 -3.71 -15.36
CA ILE A 98 7.21 -2.45 -16.06
C ILE A 98 7.78 -2.55 -17.46
N ASN A 99 7.18 -1.84 -18.41
CA ASN A 99 7.73 -1.71 -19.78
C ASN A 99 8.11 -0.26 -20.14
N GLN A 100 7.83 0.72 -19.27
CA GLN A 100 8.23 2.12 -19.40
C GLN A 100 8.60 2.68 -18.01
N PRO A 101 9.61 3.58 -17.92
CA PRO A 101 10.48 4.04 -19.02
C PRO A 101 11.56 3.04 -19.44
N LEU A 102 11.74 1.98 -18.64
CA LEU A 102 12.70 0.91 -18.86
C LEU A 102 11.99 -0.42 -18.60
N ASP A 103 12.20 -1.40 -19.47
CA ASP A 103 11.62 -2.73 -19.31
C ASP A 103 12.34 -3.52 -18.21
N GLY A 104 11.58 -4.10 -17.27
CA GLY A 104 12.15 -4.82 -16.13
C GLY A 104 11.20 -4.98 -14.94
N TRP A 105 11.74 -5.43 -13.81
CA TRP A 105 11.02 -5.64 -12.55
C TRP A 105 11.45 -4.62 -11.52
N VAL A 106 10.49 -4.03 -10.81
CA VAL A 106 10.73 -3.15 -9.65
C VAL A 106 10.04 -3.70 -8.41
N TYR A 107 10.59 -3.45 -7.24
CA TYR A 107 9.98 -3.86 -5.99
C TYR A 107 8.77 -2.98 -5.67
N GLN A 108 7.61 -3.59 -5.42
CA GLN A 108 6.32 -2.91 -5.31
C GLN A 108 6.31 -1.89 -4.16
N ASP A 109 6.92 -2.22 -3.02
CA ASP A 109 6.88 -1.37 -1.82
C ASP A 109 7.73 -0.10 -1.96
N LEU A 110 8.51 0.01 -3.03
CA LEU A 110 9.26 1.21 -3.41
C LEU A 110 8.50 2.03 -4.46
N THR A 111 7.19 1.77 -4.61
CA THR A 111 6.31 2.47 -5.54
C THR A 111 5.01 2.86 -4.84
N VAL A 112 4.34 3.88 -5.38
CA VAL A 112 2.96 4.21 -5.03
C VAL A 112 2.08 3.94 -6.23
N THR A 113 1.05 3.13 -6.06
CA THR A 113 0.00 2.91 -7.07
C THR A 113 -1.32 3.47 -6.58
N SER A 114 -1.99 4.27 -7.41
CA SER A 114 -3.36 4.70 -7.17
C SER A 114 -4.24 4.40 -8.37
N CYS A 115 -5.46 3.93 -8.11
CA CYS A 115 -6.39 3.45 -9.11
C CYS A 115 -7.74 4.17 -8.99
N ILE A 116 -8.28 4.62 -10.12
CA ILE A 116 -9.59 5.27 -10.20
C ILE A 116 -10.49 4.42 -11.12
N PRO A 117 -11.75 4.14 -10.74
CA PRO A 117 -12.73 3.52 -11.65
C PRO A 117 -12.95 4.42 -12.87
N ALA A 118 -12.84 3.89 -14.10
CA ALA A 118 -13.24 4.67 -15.28
C ALA A 118 -14.76 4.89 -15.22
N ALA A 119 -15.16 6.14 -14.98
CA ALA A 119 -16.55 6.55 -15.13
C ALA A 119 -17.01 6.33 -16.59
N PRO A 120 -18.31 6.05 -16.83
CA PRO A 120 -18.87 6.09 -18.18
C PRO A 120 -18.59 7.47 -18.77
N GLN A 121 -17.92 7.51 -19.91
CA GLN A 121 -17.44 8.74 -20.53
C GLN A 121 -18.62 9.62 -20.97
N ALA A 122 -19.07 10.51 -20.10
CA ALA A 122 -19.72 11.76 -20.51
C ALA A 122 -18.61 12.79 -20.67
N GLU A 123 -18.34 13.12 -21.93
CA GLU A 123 -17.54 14.26 -22.41
C GLU A 123 -16.18 14.48 -21.73
N ALA A 124 -15.13 14.08 -22.44
CA ALA A 124 -13.76 14.46 -22.15
C ALA A 124 -13.62 16.00 -22.16
N LYS A 125 -13.84 16.63 -21.01
CA LYS A 125 -12.92 17.68 -20.57
C LYS A 125 -11.57 16.98 -20.45
N THR A 126 -10.60 17.50 -21.18
CA THR A 126 -9.18 17.10 -21.22
C THR A 126 -8.78 16.41 -19.92
N PRO A 127 -8.11 15.23 -19.92
CA PRO A 127 -7.59 14.67 -18.68
C PRO A 127 -6.78 15.77 -18.01
N ILE A 128 -7.31 16.32 -16.90
CA ILE A 128 -6.56 17.24 -16.06
C ILE A 128 -5.27 16.48 -15.80
N ALA A 129 -4.13 17.04 -16.18
CA ALA A 129 -2.85 16.41 -15.94
C ALA A 129 -2.74 16.24 -14.42
N ASP A 130 -3.12 15.07 -13.91
CA ASP A 130 -3.14 14.76 -12.48
C ASP A 130 -1.69 14.64 -12.04
N ASN A 131 -1.13 15.79 -11.67
CA ASN A 131 0.21 15.94 -11.14
C ASN A 131 0.29 15.57 -9.66
N GLY A 132 -0.83 15.19 -9.01
CA GLY A 132 -0.83 14.89 -7.58
C GLY A 132 0.13 13.75 -7.23
N ILE A 133 0.31 12.81 -8.16
CA ILE A 133 1.25 11.71 -7.99
C ILE A 133 2.71 12.21 -8.04
N SER A 134 3.06 13.12 -8.96
CA SER A 134 4.39 13.76 -8.96
C SER A 134 4.61 14.66 -7.74
N VAL A 135 3.58 15.37 -7.28
CA VAL A 135 3.62 16.18 -6.05
C VAL A 135 3.88 15.30 -4.83
N LEU A 136 3.24 14.12 -4.74
CA LEU A 136 3.49 13.16 -3.68
C LEU A 136 4.94 12.63 -3.72
N ALA A 137 5.51 12.41 -4.90
CA ALA A 137 6.91 12.00 -5.04
C ALA A 137 7.87 13.08 -4.53
N GLU A 138 7.65 14.35 -4.89
CA GLU A 138 8.44 15.46 -4.38
C GLU A 138 8.26 15.61 -2.85
N ALA A 139 7.04 15.47 -2.34
CA ALA A 139 6.79 15.52 -0.90
C ALA A 139 7.55 14.41 -0.16
N THR A 140 7.59 13.21 -0.74
CA THR A 140 8.36 12.08 -0.20
C THR A 140 9.85 12.42 -0.18
N GLU A 141 10.38 13.10 -1.20
CA GLU A 141 11.77 13.55 -1.25
C GLU A 141 12.08 14.59 -0.16
N ARG A 142 11.17 15.56 0.07
CA ARG A 142 11.28 16.53 1.17
C ARG A 142 11.33 15.81 2.53
N TYR A 143 10.47 14.82 2.75
CA TYR A 143 10.47 14.03 3.97
C TYR A 143 11.79 13.26 4.17
N GLN A 144 12.27 12.59 3.11
CA GLN A 144 13.50 11.80 3.18
C GLN A 144 14.74 12.65 3.44
N THR A 145 14.73 13.91 3.01
CA THR A 145 15.82 14.88 3.22
C THR A 145 15.71 15.67 4.53
N GLY A 146 14.69 15.37 5.36
CA GLY A 146 14.53 15.95 6.69
C GLY A 146 13.62 17.18 6.75
N ASP A 147 12.99 17.55 5.65
CA ASP A 147 12.03 18.66 5.58
C ASP A 147 10.58 18.14 5.66
N LEU A 148 10.22 17.64 6.84
CA LEU A 148 8.87 17.11 7.10
C LEU A 148 7.80 18.19 6.87
N ASN A 149 8.07 19.43 7.26
CA ASN A 149 7.08 20.50 7.14
C ASN A 149 6.81 20.86 5.67
N ALA A 150 7.85 20.97 4.83
CA ALA A 150 7.66 21.16 3.40
C ALA A 150 7.00 19.95 2.74
N ALA A 151 7.33 18.72 3.17
CA ALA A 151 6.66 17.52 2.69
C ALA A 151 5.15 17.58 2.93
N ILE A 152 4.73 17.88 4.16
CA ILE A 152 3.31 18.00 4.53
C ILE A 152 2.65 19.13 3.75
N ALA A 153 3.25 20.32 3.70
CA ALA A 153 2.71 21.46 2.98
C ALA A 153 2.50 21.14 1.48
N LEU A 154 3.45 20.43 0.87
CA LEU A 154 3.37 20.06 -0.54
C LEU A 154 2.22 19.07 -0.80
N THR A 155 1.97 18.11 0.10
CA THR A 155 0.81 17.20 -0.04
C THR A 155 -0.54 17.91 0.04
N GLN A 156 -0.64 19.06 0.71
CA GLN A 156 -1.89 19.84 0.80
C GLN A 156 -2.28 20.47 -0.54
N THR A 157 -1.34 20.58 -1.48
CA THR A 157 -1.60 21.07 -2.84
C THR A 157 -2.25 20.02 -3.75
N ILE A 158 -2.29 18.75 -3.31
CA ILE A 158 -2.90 17.66 -4.06
C ILE A 158 -4.45 17.80 -4.01
N PRO A 159 -5.13 17.96 -5.16
CA PRO A 159 -6.58 18.14 -5.17
C PRO A 159 -7.28 16.84 -4.74
N ALA A 160 -8.46 16.97 -4.11
CA ALA A 160 -9.26 15.81 -3.68
C ALA A 160 -9.70 14.88 -4.84
N SER A 161 -9.71 15.38 -6.08
CA SER A 161 -9.97 14.60 -7.29
C SER A 161 -8.76 13.79 -7.78
N SER A 162 -7.56 14.06 -7.25
CA SER A 162 -6.33 13.36 -7.64
C SER A 162 -6.34 11.91 -7.17
N ALA A 163 -5.79 11.03 -8.00
CA ALA A 163 -5.49 9.66 -7.59
C ALA A 163 -4.55 9.64 -6.37
N ALA A 164 -3.66 10.62 -6.23
CA ALA A 164 -2.69 10.68 -5.14
C ALA A 164 -3.29 11.10 -3.79
N TYR A 165 -4.53 11.58 -3.74
CA TYR A 165 -5.07 12.21 -2.54
C TYR A 165 -5.10 11.27 -1.32
N GLN A 166 -5.59 10.04 -1.49
CA GLN A 166 -5.61 9.05 -0.40
C GLN A 166 -4.20 8.55 -0.03
N PRO A 167 -3.34 8.15 -1.00
CA PRO A 167 -1.93 7.85 -0.70
C PRO A 167 -1.20 8.97 0.06
N ALA A 168 -1.42 10.23 -0.31
CA ALA A 168 -0.78 11.38 0.33
C ALA A 168 -1.19 11.54 1.80
N LYS A 169 -2.48 11.38 2.12
CA LYS A 169 -2.94 11.35 3.53
C LYS A 169 -2.32 10.22 4.32
N GLY A 170 -2.25 9.02 3.73
CA GLY A 170 -1.57 7.87 4.34
C GLY A 170 -0.10 8.15 4.63
N ALA A 171 0.60 8.73 3.67
CA ALA A 171 2.02 9.10 3.78
C ALA A 171 2.25 10.13 4.89
N VAL A 172 1.47 11.22 4.93
CA VAL A 172 1.58 12.25 5.99
C VAL A 172 1.40 11.64 7.39
N ASN A 173 0.38 10.80 7.57
CA ASN A 173 0.13 10.13 8.85
C ASN A 173 1.31 9.25 9.28
N GLN A 174 1.93 8.54 8.32
CA GLN A 174 3.11 7.72 8.59
C GLN A 174 4.32 8.59 8.93
N TRP A 175 4.63 9.58 8.10
CA TRP A 175 5.78 10.47 8.29
C TRP A 175 5.75 11.19 9.63
N GLN A 176 4.59 11.68 10.06
CA GLN A 176 4.43 12.34 11.35
C GLN A 176 4.70 11.40 12.53
N ARG A 177 4.23 10.14 12.45
CA ARG A 177 4.52 9.13 13.48
C ARG A 177 6.00 8.79 13.53
N ASP A 178 6.59 8.49 12.38
CA ASP A 178 7.99 8.11 12.26
C ASP A 178 8.91 9.22 12.73
N TRP A 179 8.62 10.47 12.36
CA TRP A 179 9.38 11.63 12.79
C TRP A 179 9.32 11.82 14.30
N LYS A 180 8.13 11.72 14.89
CA LYS A 180 7.96 11.81 16.35
C LYS A 180 8.73 10.71 17.08
N THR A 181 8.69 9.48 16.57
CA THR A 181 9.48 8.37 17.10
C THR A 181 10.97 8.68 17.03
N ALA A 182 11.46 9.10 15.86
CA ALA A 182 12.87 9.42 15.65
C ALA A 182 13.35 10.56 16.56
N GLU A 183 12.58 11.64 16.71
CA GLU A 183 12.91 12.75 17.61
C GLU A 183 12.98 12.32 19.07
N THR A 184 12.00 11.53 19.52
CA THR A 184 11.95 10.99 20.88
C THR A 184 13.17 10.11 21.15
N THR A 185 13.40 9.11 20.29
CA THR A 185 14.55 8.22 20.42
C THR A 185 15.87 8.98 20.34
N PHE A 186 15.98 10.00 19.49
CA PHE A 186 17.18 10.83 19.40
C PHE A 186 17.46 11.57 20.71
N GLY A 187 16.44 12.13 21.36
CA GLY A 187 16.58 12.73 22.69
C GLY A 187 17.07 11.73 23.73
N GLU A 188 16.51 10.51 23.75
CA GLU A 188 16.97 9.45 24.66
C GLU A 188 18.42 9.02 24.39
N MET A 189 18.84 8.99 23.12
CA MET A 189 20.24 8.72 22.79
C MET A 189 21.16 9.84 23.28
N GLN A 190 20.76 11.10 23.16
CA GLN A 190 21.56 12.23 23.67
C GLN A 190 21.77 12.11 25.18
N THR A 191 20.75 11.71 25.94
CA THR A 191 20.88 11.39 27.37
C THR A 191 21.87 10.25 27.60
N ALA A 192 21.76 9.15 26.86
CA ALA A 192 22.68 8.02 26.98
C ALA A 192 24.14 8.42 26.66
N ILE A 193 24.36 9.27 25.66
CA ILE A 193 25.68 9.82 25.33
C ILE A 193 26.24 10.64 26.50
N ALA A 194 25.43 11.53 27.09
CA ALA A 194 25.84 12.35 28.23
C ALA A 194 26.22 11.50 29.46
N GLU A 195 25.55 10.38 29.65
CA GLU A 195 25.79 9.41 30.74
C GLU A 195 26.82 8.33 30.37
N ARG A 196 27.47 8.42 29.20
CA ARG A 196 28.44 7.44 28.67
C ARG A 196 27.90 6.01 28.52
N ARG A 197 26.58 5.85 28.37
CA ARG A 197 25.90 4.57 28.12
C ARG A 197 25.94 4.21 26.63
N TRP A 198 27.14 3.94 26.10
CA TRP A 198 27.35 3.72 24.66
C TRP A 198 26.61 2.48 24.10
N GLN A 199 26.43 1.44 24.92
CA GLN A 199 25.65 0.27 24.52
C GLN A 199 24.17 0.60 24.28
N ASP A 200 23.59 1.48 25.11
CA ASP A 200 22.20 1.91 24.97
C ASP A 200 21.99 2.74 23.70
N VAL A 201 22.99 3.55 23.33
CA VAL A 201 23.00 4.28 22.05
C VAL A 201 22.89 3.30 20.88
N LEU A 202 23.69 2.23 20.86
CA LEU A 202 23.68 1.23 19.78
C LEU A 202 22.38 0.44 19.71
N ILE A 203 21.76 0.13 20.85
CA ILE A 203 20.45 -0.53 20.90
C ILE A 203 19.37 0.37 20.27
N LYS A 204 19.37 1.66 20.60
CA LYS A 204 18.37 2.62 20.11
C LYS A 204 18.45 2.88 18.61
N VAL A 205 19.60 2.69 17.97
CA VAL A 205 19.74 2.86 16.51
C VAL A 205 18.76 1.97 15.73
N GLN A 206 18.46 0.78 16.24
CA GLN A 206 17.55 -0.17 15.58
C GLN A 206 16.08 0.28 15.57
N THR A 207 15.72 1.27 16.38
CA THR A 207 14.34 1.77 16.47
C THR A 207 14.09 3.00 15.59
N PHE A 208 15.11 3.49 14.88
CA PHE A 208 14.94 4.61 13.97
C PHE A 208 14.24 4.18 12.66
N PRO A 209 13.31 5.01 12.14
CA PRO A 209 12.72 4.76 10.84
C PRO A 209 13.79 4.86 9.73
N ASP A 210 13.57 4.13 8.63
CA ASP A 210 14.41 4.28 7.44
C ASP A 210 14.14 5.63 6.76
N ASN A 211 14.96 6.60 7.11
CA ASN A 211 14.93 7.96 6.59
C ASN A 211 16.37 8.47 6.41
N ARG A 212 16.68 9.01 5.21
CA ARG A 212 18.06 9.40 4.87
C ARG A 212 18.63 10.48 5.79
N PHE A 213 17.84 11.48 6.16
CA PHE A 213 18.26 12.51 7.10
C PHE A 213 18.65 11.93 8.46
N TRP A 214 17.80 11.06 9.04
CA TRP A 214 18.11 10.43 10.32
C TRP A 214 19.33 9.51 10.23
N ARG A 215 19.45 8.68 9.18
CA ARG A 215 20.64 7.85 8.96
C ARG A 215 21.93 8.67 8.91
N ALA A 216 21.93 9.77 8.17
CA ALA A 216 23.08 10.67 8.08
C ALA A 216 23.43 11.27 9.45
N LYS A 217 22.41 11.71 10.21
CA LYS A 217 22.58 12.29 11.55
C LYS A 217 23.14 11.29 12.57
N LEU A 218 22.77 10.02 12.47
CA LEU A 218 23.20 8.96 13.39
C LEU A 218 24.60 8.42 13.09
N THR A 219 25.05 8.48 11.83
CA THR A 219 26.34 7.92 11.40
C THR A 219 27.53 8.31 12.30
N PRO A 220 27.78 9.59 12.62
CA PRO A 220 28.89 9.95 13.50
C PRO A 220 28.69 9.44 14.94
N ILE A 221 27.46 9.40 15.43
CA ILE A 221 27.14 8.93 16.79
C ILE A 221 27.44 7.44 16.92
N VAL A 222 27.00 6.63 15.95
CA VAL A 222 27.26 5.19 15.91
C VAL A 222 28.76 4.91 15.86
N LYS A 223 29.49 5.65 15.01
CA LYS A 223 30.95 5.53 14.94
C LYS A 223 31.61 5.77 16.30
N THR A 224 31.23 6.84 16.99
CA THR A 224 31.75 7.16 18.33
C THR A 224 31.39 6.08 19.34
N ALA A 225 30.15 5.59 19.35
CA ALA A 225 29.72 4.54 20.27
C ALA A 225 30.52 3.24 20.09
N ILE A 226 30.78 2.82 18.84
CA ILE A 226 31.61 1.64 18.53
C ILE A 226 33.04 1.82 19.03
N GLN A 227 33.63 3.02 18.86
CA GLN A 227 34.98 3.30 19.35
C GLN A 227 35.10 3.16 20.88
N HIS A 228 34.10 3.64 21.62
CA HIS A 228 34.08 3.48 23.08
C HIS A 228 33.82 2.04 23.54
N GLN A 229 33.11 1.25 22.75
CA GLN A 229 32.88 -0.17 23.04
C GLN A 229 34.15 -1.02 22.88
N ASN A 230 34.99 -0.71 21.90
CA ASN A 230 36.22 -1.46 21.61
C ASN A 230 37.46 -0.99 22.41
N GLY A 231 37.35 0.15 23.09
CA GLY A 231 38.43 0.75 23.88
C GLY A 231 38.26 0.61 25.41
N SER A 232 37.22 -0.12 25.85
CA SER A 232 36.96 -0.48 27.26
C SER A 232 37.30 -1.94 27.50
#